data_AF-A0A849ZC42-F1
#
_entry.id   AF-A0A849ZC42-F1
#
_cell.length_a   1.000
_cell.length_b   1.000
_cell.length_c   1.000
_cell.angle_alpha   90.00
_cell.angle_beta   90.00
_cell.angle_gamma   90.00
#
_symmetry.space_group_name_H-M   'P 1'
#
loop_
_entity.id
_entity.type
_entity.pdbx_description
1 polymer ?
#
loop_
_entity_poly.entity_id
_entity_poly.type
_entity_poly.pdbx_seq_one_letter_code
_entity_poly.pdbx_strand_id
1 'polypeptide(L)'
;LKQADFKLVTRHKTLLAPACDTQTLYRTACELLDRVAGFDDKAYRLAGVAAKDLVRVGDGQGDLFADAEAARRTRLEQALLGVRTRFGNESVTVAALHSPLAPRGGSGG
;
A
#
# COMPACT_ATOMS: atom_id res chain seq x y z
N LEU A 1 -12.62 0.83 -8.32
CA LEU A 1 -13.22 2.07 -7.77
C LEU A 1 -14.71 2.08 -8.01
N LYS A 2 -15.52 2.39 -7.00
CA LYS A 2 -16.97 2.54 -7.15
C LYS A 2 -17.32 4.03 -7.16
N GLN A 3 -17.97 4.48 -8.22
CA GLN A 3 -18.48 5.84 -8.37
C GLN A 3 -19.71 6.06 -7.48
N ALA A 4 -20.05 7.33 -7.24
CA ALA A 4 -21.22 7.71 -6.47
C ALA A 4 -22.53 7.16 -7.07
N ASP A 5 -22.59 7.04 -8.40
CA ASP A 5 -23.69 6.41 -9.16
C ASP A 5 -23.61 4.87 -9.20
N PHE A 6 -22.82 4.28 -8.31
CA PHE A 6 -22.62 2.84 -8.14
C PHE A 6 -21.91 2.12 -9.30
N LYS A 7 -21.46 2.83 -10.35
CA LYS A 7 -20.66 2.22 -11.42
C LYS A 7 -19.30 1.78 -10.91
N LEU A 8 -18.84 0.63 -11.41
CA LEU A 8 -17.54 0.05 -11.07
C LEU A 8 -16.53 0.30 -12.20
N VAL A 9 -15.42 0.95 -11.87
CA VAL A 9 -14.27 1.12 -12.77
C VAL A 9 -13.10 0.33 -12.22
N THR A 10 -12.52 -0.52 -13.08
CA THR A 10 -11.38 -1.38 -12.73
C THR A 10 -10.20 -1.12 -13.67
N ARG A 11 -9.00 -1.13 -13.11
CA ARG A 11 -7.72 -1.14 -13.80
C ARG A 11 -6.85 -2.23 -13.17
N HIS A 12 -5.98 -2.85 -13.94
CA HIS A 12 -5.03 -3.84 -13.45
C HIS A 12 -3.66 -3.65 -14.12
N LYS A 13 -2.60 -4.14 -13.47
CA LYS A 13 -1.22 -4.15 -13.96
C LYS A 13 -0.55 -5.41 -13.44
N THR A 14 0.12 -6.13 -14.33
CA THR A 14 1.01 -7.23 -13.93
C THR A 14 2.35 -6.65 -13.52
N LEU A 15 2.86 -7.08 -12.37
CA LEU A 15 4.19 -6.71 -11.90
C LEU A 15 5.25 -7.59 -12.58
N LEU A 16 6.43 -7.03 -12.82
CA LEU A 16 7.55 -7.77 -13.42
C LEU A 16 8.09 -8.86 -12.49
N ALA A 17 7.98 -8.64 -11.18
CA ALA A 17 8.36 -9.60 -10.14
C ALA A 17 7.25 -9.66 -9.08
N PRO A 18 7.11 -10.80 -8.36
CA PRO A 18 6.23 -10.90 -7.21
C PRO A 18 6.58 -9.84 -6.16
N ALA A 19 5.57 -9.23 -5.54
CA ALA A 19 5.75 -8.26 -4.49
C ALA A 19 4.85 -8.59 -3.29
N CYS A 20 5.42 -8.49 -2.09
CA CYS A 20 4.67 -8.59 -0.85
C CYS A 20 4.69 -7.29 -0.05
N ASP A 21 5.23 -6.21 -0.63
CA ASP A 21 5.46 -4.96 0.09
C ASP A 21 4.49 -3.81 -0.17
N THR A 22 4.12 -3.16 0.92
CA THR A 22 3.26 -2.00 1.08
C THR A 22 3.69 -0.89 0.14
N GLN A 23 4.99 -0.60 0.01
CA GLN A 23 5.44 0.48 -0.85
C GLN A 23 5.20 0.15 -2.33
N THR A 24 5.57 -1.05 -2.76
CA THR A 24 5.34 -1.51 -4.14
C THR A 24 3.86 -1.60 -4.46
N LEU A 25 3.04 -2.16 -3.56
CA LEU A 25 1.59 -2.27 -3.73
C LEU A 25 0.92 -0.90 -3.73
N TYR A 26 1.31 0.01 -2.83
CA TYR A 26 0.78 1.38 -2.77
C TYR A 26 1.12 2.17 -4.03
N ARG A 27 2.39 2.18 -4.45
CA ARG A 27 2.81 2.86 -5.68
C ARG A 27 2.07 2.31 -6.89
N THR A 28 1.95 1.00 -6.99
CA THR A 28 1.20 0.36 -8.08
C THR A 28 -0.28 0.77 -8.04
N ALA A 29 -0.89 0.87 -6.87
CA ALA A 29 -2.27 1.34 -6.74
C ALA A 29 -2.42 2.81 -7.18
N CYS A 30 -1.49 3.70 -6.83
CA CYS A 30 -1.45 5.07 -7.32
C CYS A 30 -1.31 5.12 -8.85
N GLU A 31 -0.37 4.35 -9.43
CA GLU A 31 -0.22 4.29 -10.89
C GLU A 31 -1.49 3.77 -11.61
N LEU A 32 -2.25 2.86 -10.98
CA LEU A 32 -3.53 2.41 -11.50
C LEU A 32 -4.62 3.47 -11.39
N LEU A 33 -4.57 4.29 -10.34
CA LEU A 33 -5.47 5.41 -10.11
C LEU A 33 -5.27 6.49 -11.18
N ASP A 34 -4.03 6.82 -11.50
CA ASP A 34 -3.66 7.81 -12.53
C ASP A 34 -4.18 7.43 -13.93
N ARG A 35 -4.43 6.14 -14.17
CA ARG A 35 -4.98 5.61 -15.44
C ARG A 35 -6.50 5.66 -15.52
N VAL A 36 -7.17 6.22 -14.52
CA VAL A 36 -8.63 6.36 -14.51
C VAL A 36 -8.99 7.68 -15.18
N ALA A 37 -9.56 7.60 -16.39
CA ALA A 37 -9.93 8.78 -17.16
C ALA A 37 -11.04 9.60 -16.49
N GLY A 38 -10.82 10.93 -16.40
CA GLY A 38 -11.71 11.85 -15.70
C GLY A 38 -11.84 11.50 -14.23
N PHE A 39 -10.72 11.19 -13.57
CA PHE A 39 -10.72 10.86 -12.15
C PHE A 39 -11.20 12.06 -11.31
N ASP A 40 -10.68 13.25 -11.59
CA ASP A 40 -11.00 14.48 -10.84
C ASP A 40 -12.44 14.96 -11.08
N ASP A 41 -13.05 14.58 -12.20
CA ASP A 41 -14.42 14.99 -12.57
C ASP A 41 -15.52 14.12 -11.91
N LYS A 42 -15.13 13.09 -11.14
CA LYS A 42 -16.07 12.06 -10.66
C LYS A 42 -15.96 11.87 -9.15
N ALA A 43 -17.12 11.78 -8.50
CA ALA A 43 -17.20 11.39 -7.11
C ALA A 43 -17.09 9.87 -6.95
N TYR A 44 -16.25 9.43 -6.01
CA TYR A 44 -16.06 8.02 -5.65
C TYR A 44 -16.45 7.78 -4.20
N ARG A 45 -17.08 6.64 -3.96
CA ARG A 45 -17.51 6.18 -2.62
C ARG A 45 -16.71 5.00 -2.11
N LEU A 46 -15.91 4.37 -2.96
CA LEU A 46 -15.10 3.21 -2.60
C LEU A 46 -13.85 3.14 -3.46
N ALA A 47 -12.70 3.06 -2.78
CA ALA A 47 -11.43 2.62 -3.34
C ALA A 47 -11.11 1.23 -2.79
N GLY A 48 -10.66 0.34 -3.68
CA GLY A 48 -10.34 -1.03 -3.33
C GLY A 48 -9.23 -1.54 -4.23
N VAL A 49 -8.27 -2.26 -3.64
CA VAL A 49 -7.14 -2.87 -4.32
C VAL A 49 -7.21 -4.37 -4.03
N ALA A 50 -6.97 -5.18 -5.05
CA ALA A 50 -6.92 -6.64 -4.92
C ALA A 50 -5.69 -7.16 -5.64
N ALA A 51 -5.01 -8.14 -5.04
CA ALA A 51 -3.93 -8.89 -5.66
C ALA A 51 -4.47 -10.19 -6.26
N LYS A 52 -3.85 -10.65 -7.35
CA LYS A 52 -4.12 -11.92 -8.02
C LYS A 52 -2.78 -12.61 -8.31
N ASP A 53 -2.84 -13.87 -8.73
CA ASP A 53 -1.67 -14.66 -9.13
C ASP A 53 -0.61 -14.74 -8.02
N LEU A 54 -1.08 -15.00 -6.79
CA LEU A 54 -0.24 -15.14 -5.62
C LEU A 54 0.65 -16.38 -5.75
N VAL A 55 1.94 -16.21 -5.52
CA VAL A 55 2.94 -17.29 -5.53
C VAL A 55 3.44 -17.58 -4.13
N ARG A 56 3.96 -18.79 -3.91
CA ARG A 56 4.65 -19.12 -2.66
C ARG A 56 5.97 -18.35 -2.61
N VAL A 57 6.39 -17.99 -1.40
CA VAL A 57 7.73 -17.42 -1.19
C VAL A 57 8.77 -18.43 -1.67
N GLY A 58 9.61 -18.03 -2.62
CA GLY A 58 10.63 -18.87 -3.23
C GLY A 58 10.28 -19.42 -4.63
N ASP A 59 9.02 -19.38 -5.05
CA ASP A 59 8.56 -19.92 -6.35
C ASP A 59 8.61 -18.91 -7.50
N GLY A 60 9.16 -17.71 -7.27
CA GLY A 60 9.35 -16.68 -8.29
C GLY A 60 10.67 -16.85 -9.05
N GLN A 61 10.69 -16.53 -10.35
CA GLN A 61 11.93 -16.38 -11.09
C GLN A 61 12.79 -15.32 -10.38
N GLY A 62 13.94 -15.75 -9.85
CA GLY A 62 14.89 -14.83 -9.23
C GLY A 62 15.32 -13.79 -10.25
N ASP A 63 15.34 -12.53 -9.84
CA ASP A 63 15.81 -11.45 -10.70
C ASP A 63 17.27 -11.72 -11.09
N LEU A 64 17.58 -11.60 -12.39
CA LEU A 64 18.95 -11.76 -12.90
C LEU A 64 19.90 -10.74 -12.26
N PHE A 65 19.34 -9.61 -11.80
CA PHE A 65 20.02 -8.60 -11.01
C PHE A 65 19.31 -8.47 -9.66
N ALA A 66 19.96 -8.86 -8.58
CA ALA A 66 19.37 -8.75 -7.25
C ALA A 66 19.09 -7.28 -6.90
N ASP A 67 17.82 -6.87 -6.81
CA ASP A 67 17.44 -5.58 -6.23
C ASP A 67 17.60 -5.65 -4.71
N ALA A 68 18.77 -5.19 -4.24
CA ALA A 68 19.11 -5.14 -2.82
C ALA A 68 18.11 -4.29 -2.00
N GLU A 69 17.53 -3.26 -2.61
CA GLU A 69 16.54 -2.40 -1.96
C GLU A 69 15.18 -3.11 -1.85
N ALA A 70 14.77 -3.90 -2.86
CA ALA A 70 13.60 -4.77 -2.75
C ALA A 70 13.77 -5.79 -1.62
N ALA A 71 14.91 -6.48 -1.56
CA ALA A 71 15.18 -7.44 -0.49
C ALA A 71 15.16 -6.77 0.90
N ARG A 72 15.70 -5.55 1.01
CA ARG A 72 15.66 -4.76 2.26
C ARG A 72 14.24 -4.39 2.65
N ARG A 73 13.41 -3.93 1.71
CA ARG A 73 11.99 -3.60 1.95
C ARG A 73 11.21 -4.82 2.44
N THR A 74 11.35 -5.97 1.79
CA THR A 74 10.69 -7.22 2.21
C THR A 74 11.09 -7.63 3.63
N ARG A 75 12.38 -7.56 3.99
CA ARG A 75 12.84 -7.87 5.35
C ARG A 75 12.26 -6.92 6.40
N LEU A 76 12.22 -5.62 6.08
CA LEU A 76 11.63 -4.62 6.97
C LEU A 76 10.17 -4.94 7.27
N GLU A 77 9.40 -5.31 6.25
CA GLU A 77 8.00 -5.64 6.44
C GLU A 77 7.76 -6.94 7.18
N GLN A 78 8.57 -7.97 6.92
CA GLN A 78 8.51 -9.19 7.71
C GLN A 78 8.76 -8.89 9.19
N ALA A 79 9.67 -7.97 9.50
CA ALA A 79 9.90 -7.51 10.86
C ALA A 79 8.68 -6.74 11.41
N LEU A 80 8.13 -5.79 10.66
CA LEU A 80 6.94 -5.02 11.05
C LEU A 80 5.73 -5.93 11.29
N LEU A 81 5.50 -6.90 10.41
CA LEU A 81 4.45 -7.90 10.55
C LEU A 81 4.68 -8.73 11.81
N GLY A 82 5.92 -9.18 12.06
CA GLY A 82 6.26 -9.91 13.28
C GLY A 82 5.98 -9.12 14.55
N VAL A 83 6.25 -7.80 14.56
CA VAL A 83 5.89 -6.93 15.67
C VAL A 83 4.36 -6.83 15.81
N ARG A 84 3.64 -6.56 14.72
CA ARG A 84 2.17 -6.45 14.74
C ARG A 84 1.48 -7.75 15.17
N THR A 85 1.99 -8.90 14.74
CA THR A 85 1.47 -10.22 15.16
C THR A 85 1.66 -10.44 16.66
N ARG A 86 2.75 -9.93 17.24
CA ARG A 86 3.04 -10.09 18.68
C ARG A 86 2.36 -9.06 19.57
N PHE A 87 2.25 -7.81 19.10
CA PHE A 87 1.87 -6.66 19.94
C PHE A 87 0.59 -5.95 19.49
N GLY A 88 -0.07 -6.43 18.43
CA GLY A 88 -1.29 -5.85 17.88
C GLY A 88 -1.04 -4.85 16.74
N ASN A 89 -2.08 -4.56 15.96
CA ASN A 89 -1.96 -3.83 14.69
C ASN A 89 -1.58 -2.35 14.84
N GLU A 90 -1.86 -1.76 16.01
CA GLU A 90 -1.56 -0.36 16.37
C GLU A 90 -0.14 -0.18 16.95
N SER A 91 0.62 -1.27 17.14
CA SER A 91 1.92 -1.23 17.82
C SER A 91 3.02 -0.49 17.04
N VAL A 92 2.92 -0.44 15.71
CA VAL A 92 3.88 0.26 14.84
C VAL A 92 3.17 0.93 13.67
N THR A 93 3.43 2.22 13.49
CA THR A 93 2.98 3.01 12.35
C THR A 93 4.17 3.61 11.61
N VAL A 94 4.00 3.88 10.32
CA VAL A 94 5.04 4.54 9.52
C VAL A 94 5.19 5.98 10.00
N ALA A 95 6.40 6.44 10.28
CA ALA A 95 6.64 7.80 10.77
C ALA A 95 6.06 8.89 9.85
N ALA A 96 6.06 8.66 8.53
CA ALA A 96 5.44 9.57 7.56
C ALA A 96 3.91 9.70 7.72
N LEU A 97 3.26 8.75 8.39
CA LEU A 97 1.84 8.78 8.73
C LEU A 97 1.58 9.35 10.14
N HIS A 98 2.63 9.65 10.90
CA HIS A 98 2.51 10.29 12.20
C HIS A 98 2.36 11.80 12.02
N SER A 99 1.13 12.30 12.15
CA SER A 99 0.89 13.75 12.24
C SER A 99 1.55 14.31 13.51
N PRO A 100 2.37 15.37 13.46
CA PRO A 100 2.84 16.02 14.69
C PRO A 100 1.61 16.61 15.39
N LEU A 101 1.32 16.11 16.61
CA LEU A 101 0.27 16.67 17.45
C LEU A 101 0.46 18.19 17.57
N ALA A 102 -0.53 18.96 17.12
CA ALA A 102 -0.61 20.38 17.41
C ALA A 102 -0.58 20.57 18.94
N PRO A 103 0.21 21.53 19.48
CA PRO A 103 0.29 21.74 20.91
C PRO A 103 -1.11 22.07 21.45
N ARG A 104 -1.55 21.33 22.48
CA ARG A 104 -2.78 21.67 23.21
C ARG A 104 -2.56 23.00 23.91
N GLY A 105 -3.09 24.08 23.34
CA GLY A 105 -3.15 25.38 23.98
C GLY A 105 -3.90 25.26 25.30
N GLY A 106 -3.20 25.53 26.40
CA GLY A 106 -3.80 25.62 27.72
C GLY A 106 -4.70 26.85 27.79
N SER A 107 -5.99 26.63 28.04
CA SER A 107 -6.88 27.68 28.51
C SER A 107 -6.61 27.90 30.00
N GLY A 108 -5.78 28.89 30.33
CA GLY A 108 -5.74 29.49 31.66
C GLY A 108 -6.80 30.59 31.72
N GLY A 109 -7.82 30.39 32.55
CA GLY A 109 -8.70 31.46 33.04
C GLY A 109 -8.09 32.18 34.24
#